data_AF-A0A2V7FCA1-F1
#
_entry.id   AF-A0A2V7FCA1-F1
#
_cell.length_a   1.000
_cell.length_b   1.000
_cell.length_c   1.000
_cell.angle_alpha   90.00
_cell.angle_beta   90.00
_cell.angle_gamma   90.00
#
_symmetry.space_group_name_H-M   'P 1'
#
loop_
_entity.id
_entity.type
_entity.pdbx_description
1 polymer ?
#
loop_
_entity_poly.entity_id
_entity_poly.type
_entity_poly.pdbx_seq_one_letter_code
_entity_poly.pdbx_strand_id
1 'polypeptide(L)'
;RESDLEEILTSHIIGGYPVERLRYEPGLKGANEIEVDTSSKPAQAPVSGWTRVCRIDEVPVSGMKEFPVDGTSVLVVHTGTELVAFQAMCPHEAVPLEQGIHDGCLLTCLEHTWQFDLKTGAPVGDAEEGLKCYPLKAEGDDLYVALGS
;
A
#
# COMPACT_ATOMS: atom_id res chain seq x y z
N ARG A 1 9.32 -45.71 2.30
CA ARG A 1 9.69 -46.18 0.95
C ARG A 1 10.35 -44.98 0.29
N GLU A 2 11.64 -45.06 0.01
CA GLU A 2 12.49 -43.96 -0.49
C GLU A 2 12.25 -43.63 -1.98
N SER A 3 11.13 -44.08 -2.55
CA SER A 3 10.80 -43.93 -3.98
C SER A 3 10.11 -42.61 -4.32
N ASP A 4 9.57 -41.89 -3.33
CA ASP A 4 8.70 -40.74 -3.59
C ASP A 4 9.49 -39.41 -3.60
N LEU A 5 10.80 -39.46 -3.36
CA LEU A 5 11.69 -38.29 -3.37
C LEU A 5 12.23 -37.94 -4.76
N GLU A 6 12.30 -38.90 -5.69
CA GLU A 6 12.82 -38.66 -7.05
C GLU A 6 11.83 -37.90 -7.94
N GLU A 7 10.52 -38.00 -7.67
CA GLU A 7 9.50 -37.33 -8.50
C GLU A 7 9.43 -35.82 -8.20
N ILE A 8 9.71 -35.40 -6.97
CA ILE A 8 9.74 -33.98 -6.56
C ILE A 8 10.94 -33.26 -7.18
N LEU A 9 12.06 -33.95 -7.42
CA LEU A 9 13.27 -33.34 -7.96
C LEU A 9 13.23 -33.09 -9.48
N THR A 10 12.32 -33.76 -10.19
CA THR A 10 12.34 -33.77 -11.66
C THR A 10 11.36 -32.76 -12.29
N SER A 11 10.51 -32.11 -11.51
CA SER A 11 9.57 -31.10 -12.02
C SER A 11 10.15 -29.69 -11.87
N HIS A 12 11.22 -29.41 -12.62
CA HIS A 12 11.59 -28.04 -12.90
C HIS A 12 10.63 -27.47 -13.94
N ILE A 13 9.94 -26.40 -13.54
CA ILE A 13 9.69 -25.20 -14.33
C ILE A 13 10.54 -25.23 -15.61
N ILE A 14 9.87 -25.41 -16.74
CA ILE A 14 10.47 -25.43 -18.07
C ILE A 14 11.30 -24.15 -18.25
N GLY A 15 12.62 -24.29 -18.36
CA GLY A 15 13.54 -23.25 -18.85
C GLY A 15 14.40 -22.49 -17.83
N GLY A 16 14.37 -22.82 -16.54
CA GLY A 16 15.23 -22.19 -15.53
C GLY A 16 16.61 -22.84 -15.44
N TYR A 17 17.69 -22.08 -15.62
CA TYR A 17 19.03 -22.53 -15.23
C TYR A 17 19.14 -22.56 -13.69
N PRO A 18 19.80 -23.57 -13.10
CA PRO A 18 20.03 -23.60 -11.66
C PRO A 18 20.85 -22.37 -11.25
N VAL A 19 20.28 -21.49 -10.42
CA VAL A 19 21.05 -20.40 -9.83
C VAL A 19 21.97 -20.99 -8.76
N GLU A 20 23.27 -20.72 -8.90
CA GLU A 20 24.25 -21.14 -7.92
C GLU A 20 23.85 -20.56 -6.56
N ARG A 21 23.79 -21.41 -5.54
CA ARG A 21 23.31 -21.01 -4.21
C ARG A 21 24.25 -19.92 -3.68
N LEU A 22 23.81 -18.68 -3.68
CA LEU A 22 24.50 -17.55 -3.05
C LEU A 22 24.78 -17.94 -1.59
N ARG A 23 26.03 -18.27 -1.28
CA ARG A 23 26.47 -18.47 0.08
C ARG A 23 26.56 -17.08 0.70
N TYR A 24 25.84 -16.88 1.80
CA TYR A 24 25.95 -15.68 2.60
C TYR A 24 27.37 -15.60 3.16
N GLU A 25 28.14 -14.60 2.71
CA GLU A 25 29.44 -14.24 3.26
C GLU A 25 29.21 -13.08 4.26
N PRO A 26 29.38 -13.31 5.58
CA PRO A 26 29.17 -12.27 6.58
C PRO A 26 30.18 -11.13 6.35
N GLY A 27 29.69 -9.95 5.97
CA GLY A 27 30.51 -8.74 5.80
C GLY A 27 30.35 -8.00 4.47
N LEU A 28 29.63 -8.55 3.48
CA LEU A 28 29.27 -7.84 2.25
C LEU A 28 28.02 -6.98 2.50
N LYS A 29 28.13 -5.66 2.29
CA LYS A 29 26.98 -4.74 2.32
C LYS A 29 26.00 -5.13 1.21
N GLY A 30 24.76 -5.43 1.58
CA GLY A 30 23.70 -5.72 0.62
C GLY A 30 23.33 -4.48 -0.20
N ALA A 31 22.87 -4.68 -1.43
CA ALA A 31 22.50 -3.63 -2.40
C ALA A 31 21.27 -2.77 -2.01
N ASN A 32 20.76 -2.92 -0.78
CA ASN A 32 19.64 -2.17 -0.26
C ASN A 32 20.15 -1.01 0.60
N GLU A 33 20.95 -0.12 0.02
CA GLU A 33 21.17 1.21 0.59
C GLU A 33 20.22 2.15 -0.16
N ILE A 34 19.00 2.30 0.36
CA ILE A 34 18.11 3.38 -0.07
C ILE A 34 18.57 4.66 0.63
N GLU A 35 19.13 5.58 -0.15
CA GLU A 35 19.32 6.96 0.31
C GLU A 35 17.92 7.55 0.50
N VAL A 36 17.49 7.67 1.76
CA VAL A 36 16.33 8.48 2.13
C VAL A 36 16.72 9.92 1.85
N ASP A 37 16.29 10.46 0.71
CA ASP A 37 16.35 11.89 0.44
C ASP A 37 15.45 12.60 1.45
N THR A 38 16.05 13.11 2.52
CA THR A 38 15.37 13.90 3.55
C THR A 38 15.11 15.33 3.10
N SER A 39 15.07 15.61 1.80
CA SER A 39 14.74 16.93 1.27
C SER A 39 13.23 17.17 1.34
N SER A 40 12.73 17.33 2.57
CA SER A 40 11.43 17.90 2.85
C SER A 40 11.45 19.37 2.40
N LYS A 41 11.02 19.59 1.15
CA LYS A 41 10.65 20.90 0.62
C LYS A 41 9.61 21.52 1.57
N PRO A 42 9.67 22.84 1.87
CA PRO A 42 8.81 23.43 2.90
C PRO A 42 7.34 23.21 2.56
N ALA A 43 6.63 22.57 3.50
CA ALA A 43 5.18 22.44 3.46
C ALA A 43 4.57 23.85 3.41
N GLN A 44 3.82 24.13 2.34
CA GLN A 44 3.00 25.35 2.27
C GLN A 44 1.98 25.34 3.40
N ALA A 45 1.73 26.53 3.96
CA ALA A 45 0.87 26.73 5.12
C ALA A 45 -0.53 26.11 4.89
N PRO A 46 -1.13 25.48 5.92
CA PRO A 46 -2.40 24.81 5.79
C PRO A 46 -3.50 25.80 5.47
N VAL A 47 -4.26 25.53 4.40
CA VAL A 47 -5.59 26.11 4.28
C VAL A 47 -6.44 25.48 5.39
N SER A 48 -7.12 26.30 6.20
CA SER A 48 -7.78 25.84 7.43
C SER A 48 -8.61 24.57 7.19
N GLY A 49 -8.29 23.48 7.90
CA GLY A 49 -8.98 22.19 7.80
C GLY A 49 -8.41 21.21 6.75
N TRP A 50 -7.36 21.57 6.03
CA TRP A 50 -6.65 20.68 5.10
C TRP A 50 -5.17 20.59 5.43
N THR A 51 -4.66 19.37 5.46
CA THR A 51 -3.25 19.07 5.70
C THR A 51 -2.65 18.43 4.47
N ARG A 52 -1.45 18.88 4.07
CA ARG A 52 -0.72 18.30 2.94
C ARG A 52 -0.33 16.85 3.25
N VAL A 53 -0.53 15.95 2.28
CA VAL A 53 -0.20 14.53 2.38
C VAL A 53 1.12 14.25 1.67
N CYS A 54 1.12 14.35 0.34
CA CYS A 54 2.23 13.99 -0.54
C CYS A 54 2.03 14.65 -1.91
N ARG A 55 2.96 14.45 -2.84
CA ARG A 55 2.70 14.74 -4.25
C ARG A 55 1.89 13.62 -4.91
N ILE A 56 1.18 13.96 -5.99
CA ILE A 56 0.39 13.00 -6.78
C ILE A 56 1.26 11.84 -7.31
N ASP A 57 2.49 12.13 -7.74
CA ASP A 57 3.42 11.16 -8.32
C ASP A 57 4.07 10.21 -7.29
N GLU A 58 3.87 10.44 -6.00
CA GLU A 58 4.31 9.53 -4.94
C GLU A 58 3.38 8.33 -4.74
N VAL A 59 2.17 8.37 -5.32
CA VAL A 59 1.22 7.24 -5.33
C VAL A 59 1.19 6.67 -6.75
N PRO A 60 1.72 5.45 -6.97
CA PRO A 60 1.72 4.84 -8.30
C PRO A 60 0.31 4.71 -8.86
N VAL A 61 0.17 4.89 -10.18
CA VAL A 61 -1.10 4.61 -10.87
C VAL A 61 -1.49 3.15 -10.61
N SER A 62 -2.74 2.94 -10.18
CA SER A 62 -3.23 1.61 -9.78
C SER A 62 -2.47 1.01 -8.59
N GLY A 63 -1.91 1.87 -7.74
CA GLY A 63 -1.29 1.50 -6.48
C GLY A 63 -1.88 2.29 -5.31
N MET A 64 -1.31 2.05 -4.13
CA MET A 64 -1.69 2.72 -2.90
C MET A 64 -0.47 2.91 -1.99
N LYS A 65 -0.56 3.91 -1.10
CA LYS A 65 0.51 4.22 -0.15
C LYS A 65 -0.03 4.87 1.13
N GLU A 66 0.53 4.48 2.26
CA GLU A 66 0.24 5.07 3.57
C GLU A 66 1.10 6.32 3.81
N PHE A 67 0.48 7.35 4.39
CA PHE A 67 1.14 8.58 4.80
C PHE A 67 0.73 8.98 6.22
N PRO A 68 1.69 9.35 7.10
CA PRO A 68 1.38 9.95 8.38
C PRO A 68 0.99 11.43 8.21
N VAL A 69 -0.21 11.80 8.65
CA VAL A 69 -0.75 13.17 8.55
C VAL A 69 -1.32 13.56 9.91
N ASP A 70 -0.73 14.57 10.56
CA ASP A 70 -1.15 15.07 11.88
C ASP A 70 -1.38 13.95 12.94
N GLY A 71 -0.53 12.93 12.93
CA GLY A 71 -0.63 11.77 13.84
C GLY A 71 -1.67 10.71 13.45
N THR A 72 -2.32 10.86 12.29
CA THR A 72 -3.25 9.88 11.70
C THR A 72 -2.59 9.21 10.49
N SER A 73 -2.63 7.88 10.42
CA SER A 73 -2.23 7.14 9.22
C SER A 73 -3.34 7.16 8.17
N VAL A 74 -3.03 7.75 7.01
CA VAL A 74 -3.94 7.90 5.88
C VAL A 74 -3.45 7.02 4.73
N LEU A 75 -4.29 6.09 4.26
CA LEU A 75 -4.03 5.37 3.02
C LEU A 75 -4.58 6.18 1.85
N VAL A 76 -3.71 6.50 0.89
CA VAL A 76 -4.10 7.06 -0.40
C VAL A 76 -4.07 5.96 -1.45
N VAL A 77 -5.15 5.79 -2.20
CA VAL A 77 -5.29 4.79 -3.27
C VAL A 77 -5.51 5.52 -4.59
N HIS A 78 -4.72 5.15 -5.60
CA HIS A 78 -4.91 5.60 -6.97
C HIS A 78 -5.66 4.51 -7.74
N THR A 79 -6.98 4.67 -7.95
CA THR A 79 -7.82 3.65 -8.63
C THR A 79 -7.48 3.43 -10.10
N GLY A 80 -6.71 4.37 -10.67
CA GLY A 80 -6.38 4.44 -12.10
C GLY A 80 -7.06 5.64 -12.76
N THR A 81 -8.21 6.05 -12.23
CA THR A 81 -8.98 7.21 -12.69
C THR A 81 -9.03 8.34 -11.68
N GLU A 82 -8.92 8.04 -10.39
CA GLU A 82 -9.00 9.01 -9.30
C GLU A 82 -8.11 8.60 -8.12
N LEU A 83 -7.85 9.56 -7.24
CA LEU A 83 -7.17 9.37 -5.96
C LEU A 83 -8.19 9.53 -4.84
N VAL A 84 -8.17 8.59 -3.91
CA VAL A 84 -9.08 8.53 -2.76
C VAL A 84 -8.28 8.28 -1.48
N ALA A 85 -8.81 8.69 -0.34
CA ALA A 85 -8.12 8.59 0.95
C ALA A 85 -9.01 7.97 2.04
N PHE A 86 -8.42 7.06 2.83
CA PHE A 86 -9.08 6.32 3.90
C PHE A 86 -8.20 6.20 5.15
N GLN A 87 -8.78 5.69 6.25
CA GLN A 87 -7.97 5.12 7.33
C GLN A 87 -7.02 4.04 6.78
N ALA A 88 -5.79 3.99 7.30
CA ALA A 88 -4.81 3.03 6.80
C ALA A 88 -4.97 1.61 7.34
N MET A 89 -5.72 1.44 8.44
CA MET A 89 -5.85 0.17 9.13
C MET A 89 -7.23 -0.44 8.86
N CYS A 90 -7.26 -1.74 8.57
CA CYS A 90 -8.49 -2.49 8.41
C CYS A 90 -9.32 -2.43 9.72
N PRO A 91 -10.62 -2.07 9.67
CA PRO A 91 -11.45 -1.95 10.86
C PRO A 91 -11.66 -3.27 11.62
N HIS A 92 -11.39 -4.42 10.98
CA HIS A 92 -11.51 -5.73 11.61
C HIS A 92 -10.45 -5.97 12.71
N GLU A 93 -9.17 -6.04 12.33
CA GLU A 93 -8.08 -6.39 13.27
C GLU A 93 -6.84 -5.49 13.11
N ALA A 94 -7.03 -4.25 12.67
CA ALA A 94 -5.96 -3.27 12.52
C ALA A 94 -4.76 -3.80 11.69
N VAL A 95 -5.07 -4.40 10.55
CA VAL A 95 -4.06 -4.83 9.55
C VAL A 95 -3.80 -3.67 8.58
N PRO A 96 -2.54 -3.36 8.22
CA PRO A 96 -2.23 -2.32 7.25
C PRO A 96 -2.84 -2.62 5.88
N LEU A 97 -3.74 -1.75 5.41
CA LEU A 97 -4.41 -1.90 4.13
C LEU A 97 -3.47 -1.65 2.94
N GLU A 98 -2.36 -0.93 3.15
CA GLU A 98 -1.29 -0.76 2.15
C GLU A 98 -0.67 -2.10 1.70
N GLN A 99 -0.75 -3.15 2.54
CA GLN A 99 -0.30 -4.51 2.20
C GLN A 99 -1.36 -5.34 1.48
N GLY A 100 -2.58 -4.80 1.33
CA GLY A 100 -3.67 -5.44 0.62
C GLY A 100 -3.50 -5.41 -0.89
N ILE A 101 -4.59 -5.74 -1.59
CA ILE A 101 -4.66 -5.67 -3.05
C ILE A 101 -5.93 -4.91 -3.42
N HIS A 102 -5.85 -4.04 -4.42
CA HIS A 102 -7.05 -3.48 -5.03
C HIS A 102 -7.13 -3.80 -6.52
N ASP A 103 -8.35 -4.05 -6.98
CA ASP A 103 -8.67 -4.17 -8.40
C ASP A 103 -9.78 -3.16 -8.74
N GLY A 104 -9.43 -2.19 -9.58
CA GLY A 104 -10.29 -1.04 -9.89
C GLY A 104 -10.73 -0.29 -8.62
N CYS A 105 -12.00 -0.49 -8.24
CA CYS A 105 -12.63 0.17 -7.09
C CYS A 105 -12.88 -0.78 -5.89
N LEU A 106 -12.29 -1.97 -5.87
CA LEU A 106 -12.45 -2.92 -4.77
C LEU A 106 -11.11 -3.14 -4.08
N LEU A 107 -10.98 -2.71 -2.83
CA LEU A 107 -9.82 -2.96 -1.98
C LEU A 107 -10.07 -4.19 -1.11
N THR A 108 -9.12 -5.12 -1.08
CA THR A 108 -9.17 -6.36 -0.29
C THR A 108 -8.03 -6.36 0.73
N CYS A 109 -8.38 -6.49 2.01
CA CYS A 109 -7.41 -6.71 3.09
C CYS A 109 -6.75 -8.08 2.93
N LEU A 110 -5.42 -8.15 3.10
CA LEU A 110 -4.66 -9.38 2.85
C LEU A 110 -4.94 -10.50 3.86
N GLU A 111 -5.24 -10.17 5.11
CA GLU A 111 -5.31 -11.18 6.19
C GLU A 111 -6.63 -11.95 6.16
N HIS A 112 -7.75 -11.23 6.29
CA HIS A 112 -9.09 -11.81 6.44
C HIS A 112 -10.00 -11.54 5.26
N THR A 113 -9.44 -11.02 4.16
CA THR A 113 -10.15 -10.81 2.89
C THR A 113 -11.35 -9.87 2.94
N TRP A 114 -11.47 -9.04 3.99
CA TRP A 114 -12.49 -7.98 4.03
C TRP A 114 -12.30 -7.03 2.86
N GLN A 115 -13.41 -6.71 2.21
CA GLN A 115 -13.42 -5.91 0.99
C GLN A 115 -14.15 -4.60 1.19
N PHE A 116 -13.69 -3.56 0.49
CA PHE A 116 -14.21 -2.21 0.61
C PHE A 116 -14.34 -1.57 -0.78
N ASP A 117 -15.47 -0.90 -1.00
CA ASP A 117 -15.69 -0.07 -2.18
C ASP A 117 -14.89 1.23 -2.06
N LEU A 118 -13.93 1.45 -2.96
CA LEU A 118 -13.02 2.61 -2.95
C LEU A 118 -13.69 3.94 -3.35
N LYS A 119 -14.97 3.96 -3.75
CA LYS A 119 -15.69 5.22 -3.99
C LYS A 119 -16.40 5.71 -2.75
N THR A 120 -16.76 4.79 -1.85
CA THR A 120 -17.67 5.08 -0.74
C THR A 120 -17.10 4.68 0.63
N GLY A 121 -16.05 3.86 0.65
CA GLY A 121 -15.56 3.18 1.85
C GLY A 121 -16.51 2.09 2.37
N ALA A 122 -17.63 1.81 1.70
CA ALA A 122 -18.61 0.86 2.18
C ALA A 122 -18.03 -0.57 2.20
N PRO A 123 -18.42 -1.39 3.20
CA PRO A 123 -18.04 -2.80 3.21
C PRO A 123 -18.69 -3.55 2.06
N VAL A 124 -17.98 -4.54 1.52
CA VAL A 124 -18.45 -5.42 0.45
C VAL A 124 -18.28 -6.87 0.91
N GLY A 125 -19.26 -7.72 0.58
CA GLY A 125 -19.23 -9.15 0.94
C GLY A 125 -19.41 -9.36 2.43
N ASP A 126 -18.46 -10.07 3.05
CA ASP A 126 -18.49 -10.46 4.46
C ASP A 126 -17.99 -9.37 5.42
N ALA A 127 -17.51 -8.24 4.89
CA ALA A 127 -17.09 -7.12 5.73
C ALA A 127 -18.30 -6.53 6.47
N GLU A 128 -18.16 -6.31 7.78
CA GLU A 128 -19.25 -5.82 8.63
C GLU A 128 -19.18 -4.30 8.86
N GLU A 129 -17.99 -3.70 8.70
CA GLU A 129 -17.73 -2.28 8.92
C GLU A 129 -16.99 -1.68 7.72
N GLY A 130 -17.34 -0.44 7.36
CA GLY A 130 -16.71 0.32 6.27
C GLY A 130 -15.48 1.10 6.71
N LEU A 131 -14.75 1.63 5.74
CA LEU A 131 -13.61 2.51 5.96
C LEU A 131 -14.06 3.95 6.23
N LYS A 132 -13.44 4.58 7.23
CA LYS A 132 -13.48 6.05 7.35
C LYS A 132 -12.85 6.66 6.10
N CYS A 133 -13.65 7.43 5.37
CA CYS A 133 -13.23 8.19 4.19
C CYS A 133 -12.73 9.57 4.62
N TYR A 134 -11.64 10.01 4.02
CA TYR A 134 -11.15 11.37 4.18
C TYR A 134 -11.31 12.15 2.87
N PRO A 135 -11.92 13.34 2.88
CA PRO A 135 -11.90 14.22 1.72
C PRO A 135 -10.46 14.48 1.28
N LEU A 136 -10.19 14.24 0.01
CA LEU A 136 -8.90 14.44 -0.64
C LEU A 136 -9.08 15.45 -1.78
N LYS A 137 -8.12 16.35 -1.94
CA LYS A 137 -8.06 17.26 -3.08
C LYS A 137 -6.63 17.40 -3.60
N ALA A 138 -6.51 17.75 -4.87
CA ALA A 138 -5.26 18.14 -5.49
C ALA A 138 -5.21 19.66 -5.65
N GLU A 139 -4.09 20.28 -5.26
CA GLU A 139 -3.77 21.66 -5.60
C GLU A 139 -2.41 21.67 -6.32
N GLY A 140 -2.44 21.81 -7.64
CA GLY A 140 -1.26 21.57 -8.47
C GLY A 140 -0.82 20.10 -8.41
N ASP A 141 0.42 19.86 -8.02
CA ASP A 141 0.99 18.52 -7.88
C ASP A 141 0.88 17.96 -6.45
N ASP A 142 0.32 18.72 -5.51
CA ASP A 142 0.24 18.36 -4.10
C ASP A 142 -1.17 17.87 -3.72
N LEU A 143 -1.22 16.78 -2.95
CA LEU A 143 -2.43 16.23 -2.35
C LEU A 143 -2.64 16.77 -0.93
N TYR A 144 -3.88 17.10 -0.62
CA TYR A 144 -4.30 17.59 0.69
C TYR A 144 -5.51 16.79 1.19
N VAL A 145 -5.51 16.45 2.47
CA VAL A 145 -6.57 15.69 3.13
C VAL A 145 -7.23 16.51 4.24
N ALA A 146 -8.53 16.34 4.44
CA ALA A 146 -9.24 16.86 5.60
C ALA A 146 -9.58 15.70 6.55
N LEU A 147 -8.98 15.66 7.75
CA LEU A 147 -9.14 14.53 8.67
C LEU A 147 -10.49 14.50 9.41
N GLY A 148 -11.21 15.63 9.42
CA GLY A 148 -12.44 15.83 10.19
C GLY A 148 -12.16 15.80 11.69
N SER A 149 -12.46 16.90 12.38
CA SER A 149 -12.45 16.97 13.85
C SER A 149 -13.54 16.09 14.47
#